data_AF-A0A2K1LBT4-F1
#
_entry.id   AF-A0A2K1LBT4-F1
#
_cell.length_a   1.000
_cell.length_b   1.000
_cell.length_c   1.000
_cell.angle_alpha   90.00
_cell.angle_beta   90.00
_cell.angle_gamma   90.00
#
_symmetry.space_group_name_H-M   'P 1'
#
loop_
_entity.id
_entity.type
_entity.pdbx_description
1 polymer ?
#
loop_
_entity_poly.entity_id
_entity_poly.type
_entity_poly.pdbx_seq_one_letter_code
_entity_poly.pdbx_strand_id
1 'polypeptide(L)'
;MVLLHVKQKDDRQFLFEASAKASVDSVVRELVVVNNLQVRILGLQEEVKWLALYGPAKHPDDDEDSDDESQNGKKIRGPHYSKDPHCRRTGEACDPEVSKQITNTMADAVALVSKIIVKLRAQGSGCPEREPPIDADTHKAMMAHYFKQQEQLKRMAEDEDDAYMNAQWANPKALKSQLHGMAANMHFK
;
A
#
# COMPACT_ATOMS: atom_id res chain seq x y z
N MET A 1 5.04 -21.42 -12.06
CA MET A 1 5.78 -20.22 -11.58
C MET A 1 5.07 -19.76 -10.33
N VAL A 2 5.77 -19.67 -9.20
CA VAL A 2 5.19 -19.30 -7.90
C VAL A 2 5.84 -17.99 -7.46
N LEU A 3 5.03 -17.01 -7.06
CA LEU A 3 5.51 -15.74 -6.54
C LEU A 3 5.40 -15.75 -5.01
N LEU A 4 6.54 -15.65 -4.33
CA LEU A 4 6.63 -15.63 -2.88
C LEU A 4 6.74 -14.18 -2.42
N HIS A 5 5.81 -13.75 -1.57
CA HIS A 5 5.87 -12.46 -0.89
C HIS A 5 6.48 -12.63 0.49
N VAL A 6 7.76 -12.25 0.62
CA VAL A 6 8.46 -12.29 1.90
C VAL A 6 8.28 -10.94 2.59
N LYS A 7 7.66 -10.95 3.77
CA LYS A 7 7.43 -9.76 4.60
C LYS A 7 8.16 -9.92 5.93
N GLN A 8 8.98 -8.94 6.27
CA GLN A 8 9.63 -8.82 7.56
C GLN A 8 9.33 -7.43 8.13
N LYS A 9 8.39 -7.37 9.08
CA LYS A 9 7.77 -6.11 9.55
C LYS A 9 7.15 -5.31 8.40
N ASP A 10 6.87 -4.03 8.61
CA ASP A 10 6.28 -3.16 7.60
C ASP A 10 7.29 -2.62 6.60
N ASP A 11 8.57 -2.48 6.96
CA ASP A 11 9.53 -1.74 6.13
C ASP A 11 10.28 -2.62 5.13
N ARG A 12 10.43 -3.92 5.43
CA ARG A 12 11.20 -4.86 4.61
C ARG A 12 10.28 -5.89 3.98
N GLN A 13 10.10 -5.77 2.67
CA GLN A 13 9.34 -6.73 1.88
C GLN A 13 9.96 -6.86 0.50
N PHE A 14 9.93 -8.07 -0.05
CA PHE A 14 10.31 -8.32 -1.43
C PHE A 14 9.51 -9.48 -2.03
N LEU A 15 9.47 -9.50 -3.37
CA LEU A 15 8.86 -10.56 -4.14
C LEU A 15 9.97 -11.45 -4.70
N PHE A 16 9.78 -12.76 -4.61
CA PHE A 16 10.72 -13.74 -5.14
C PHE A 16 9.97 -14.72 -6.05
N GLU A 17 10.44 -14.83 -7.29
CA GLU A 17 9.90 -15.79 -8.24
C GLU A 17 10.64 -17.12 -8.11
N ALA A 18 9.88 -18.20 -7.91
CA ALA A 18 10.41 -19.55 -7.82
C ALA A 18 9.71 -20.50 -8.79
N SER A 19 10.46 -21.49 -9.28
CA SER A 19 9.89 -22.59 -10.04
C SER A 19 9.13 -23.55 -9.11
N ALA A 20 7.96 -24.00 -9.52
CA ALA A 20 7.16 -24.98 -8.74
C ALA A 20 7.83 -26.36 -8.63
N LYS A 21 8.86 -26.63 -9.44
CA LYS A 21 9.63 -27.86 -9.42
C LYS A 21 10.84 -27.81 -8.48
N ALA A 22 11.20 -26.62 -7.99
CA ALA A 22 12.37 -26.45 -7.13
C ALA A 22 12.13 -27.07 -5.75
N SER A 23 13.20 -27.60 -5.14
CA SER A 23 13.12 -28.08 -3.77
C SER A 23 12.96 -26.91 -2.80
N VAL A 24 12.18 -27.12 -1.74
CA VAL A 24 11.94 -26.10 -0.72
C VAL A 24 13.25 -25.60 -0.11
N ASP A 25 14.21 -26.50 0.16
CA ASP A 25 15.50 -26.13 0.75
C ASP A 25 16.33 -25.21 -0.17
N SER A 26 16.33 -25.45 -1.49
CA SER A 26 17.02 -24.56 -2.45
C SER A 26 16.40 -23.16 -2.45
N VAL A 27 15.07 -23.10 -2.53
CA VAL A 27 14.32 -21.84 -2.54
C VAL A 27 14.55 -21.06 -1.24
N VAL A 28 14.59 -21.74 -0.09
CA VAL A 28 14.87 -21.10 1.20
C VAL A 28 16.28 -20.52 1.26
N ARG A 29 17.30 -21.24 0.77
CA ARG A 29 18.68 -20.72 0.74
C ARG A 29 18.81 -19.48 -0.14
N GLU A 30 18.20 -19.50 -1.32
CA GLU A 30 18.18 -18.36 -2.24
C GLU A 30 17.48 -17.14 -1.62
N LEU A 31 16.33 -17.36 -0.97
CA LEU A 31 15.61 -16.31 -0.24
C LEU A 31 16.46 -15.68 0.88
N VAL A 32 17.18 -16.50 1.64
CA VAL A 32 18.07 -16.02 2.71
C VAL A 32 19.20 -15.17 2.14
N VAL A 33 19.78 -15.57 1.01
CA VAL A 33 20.82 -14.78 0.33
C VAL A 33 20.27 -13.41 -0.08
N VAL A 34 19.10 -13.37 -0.73
CA VAL A 34 18.47 -12.10 -1.13
C VAL A 34 18.20 -11.20 0.08
N ASN A 35 17.63 -11.77 1.14
CA ASN A 35 17.36 -11.01 2.37
C ASN A 35 18.64 -10.45 3.00
N ASN A 36 19.70 -11.25 3.05
CA ASN A 36 21.00 -10.81 3.57
C ASN A 36 21.61 -9.69 2.71
N LEU A 37 21.48 -9.76 1.38
CA LEU A 37 21.93 -8.70 0.48
C LEU A 37 21.18 -7.39 0.74
N GLN A 38 19.86 -7.43 0.94
CA GLN A 38 19.08 -6.26 1.30
C GLN A 38 19.56 -5.61 2.59
N VAL A 39 19.81 -6.42 3.64
CA VAL A 39 20.32 -5.92 4.92
C VAL A 39 21.70 -5.26 4.75
N ARG A 40 22.57 -5.84 3.91
CA ARG A 40 23.90 -5.27 3.63
C ARG A 40 23.81 -3.94 2.89
N ILE A 41 22.95 -3.84 1.88
CA ILE A 41 22.74 -2.58 1.14
C ILE A 41 22.23 -1.48 2.09
N LEU A 42 21.25 -1.79 2.93
CA LEU A 42 20.73 -0.80 3.90
C LEU A 42 21.80 -0.37 4.92
N GLY A 43 22.61 -1.30 5.43
CA GLY A 43 23.71 -0.96 6.33
C GLY A 43 24.81 -0.12 5.65
N LEU A 44 25.15 -0.45 4.39
CA LEU A 44 26.13 0.31 3.61
C LEU A 44 25.68 1.75 3.34
N GLN A 45 24.37 2.02 3.28
CA GLN A 45 23.86 3.33 2.88
C GLN A 45 24.33 4.44 3.83
N GLU A 46 24.36 4.16 5.12
CA GLU A 46 24.82 5.11 6.14
C GLU A 46 26.32 5.32 6.02
N GLU A 47 27.10 4.25 5.95
CA GLU A 47 28.56 4.30 5.84
C GLU A 47 29.04 4.99 4.56
N VAL A 48 28.33 4.82 3.45
CA VAL A 48 28.64 5.48 2.17
C VAL A 48 28.45 7.00 2.27
N LYS A 49 27.44 7.48 3.00
CA LYS A 49 27.26 8.93 3.22
C LYS A 49 28.43 9.52 4.01
N TRP A 50 28.86 8.84 5.07
CA TRP A 50 30.01 9.27 5.87
C TRP A 50 31.32 9.18 5.08
N LEU A 51 31.49 8.15 4.24
CA LEU A 51 32.64 8.02 3.34
C LEU A 51 32.72 9.16 2.33
N ALA A 52 31.59 9.52 1.72
CA ALA A 52 31.50 10.58 0.72
C ALA A 52 31.86 11.97 1.29
N LEU A 53 31.56 12.20 2.59
CA LEU A 53 31.77 13.48 3.27
C LEU A 53 33.09 13.59 4.02
N TYR A 54 33.60 12.48 4.58
CA TYR A 54 34.73 12.48 5.53
C TYR A 54 35.84 11.50 5.17
N GLY A 55 35.71 10.77 4.07
CA GLY A 55 36.77 9.87 3.61
C GLY A 55 36.84 8.53 4.34
N PRO A 56 37.91 7.75 4.12
CA PRO A 56 38.08 6.41 4.68
C PRO A 56 38.07 6.36 6.21
N ALA A 57 37.78 5.19 6.76
CA ALA A 57 37.94 4.94 8.20
C ALA A 57 39.41 5.06 8.60
N LYS A 58 39.67 5.60 9.80
CA LYS A 58 41.02 5.60 10.37
C LYS A 58 41.50 4.17 10.59
N HIS A 59 42.81 3.96 10.52
CA HIS A 59 43.39 2.69 10.95
C HIS A 59 43.16 2.53 12.46
N PRO A 60 42.96 1.31 12.99
CA PRO A 60 42.80 1.09 14.43
C PRO A 60 43.94 1.63 15.31
N ASP A 61 45.14 1.75 14.74
CA ASP A 61 46.33 2.27 15.45
C ASP A 61 46.53 3.79 15.27
N ASP A 62 45.72 4.44 14.42
CA ASP A 62 45.76 5.88 14.19
C ASP A 62 44.87 6.60 15.23
N ASP A 63 45.26 6.53 16.50
CA ASP A 63 44.63 7.23 17.64
C ASP A 63 44.89 8.75 17.66
N GLU A 64 45.22 9.34 16.50
CA GLU A 64 45.38 10.78 16.37
C GLU A 64 43.99 11.47 16.44
N ASP A 65 43.45 11.56 17.66
CA ASP A 65 42.63 12.69 18.15
C ASP A 65 43.49 13.97 18.28
N SER A 66 44.76 13.88 17.89
CA SER A 66 45.64 14.99 17.61
C SER A 66 45.12 15.79 16.40
N ASP A 67 44.16 16.67 16.67
CA ASP A 67 44.26 18.07 16.22
C ASP A 67 45.40 18.80 16.97
N ASP A 68 46.39 18.07 17.50
CA ASP A 68 47.49 18.64 18.23
C ASP A 68 48.38 19.35 17.21
N GLU A 69 48.23 20.67 17.17
CA GLU A 69 49.11 21.59 16.44
C GLU A 69 50.56 21.58 16.98
N SER A 70 50.90 20.63 17.85
CA SER A 70 52.18 20.50 18.53
C SER A 70 53.10 19.51 17.81
N GLN A 71 53.90 20.07 16.90
CA GLN A 71 55.28 19.69 16.59
C GLN A 71 55.57 18.20 16.23
N ASN A 72 55.59 17.92 14.92
CA ASN A 72 56.66 17.25 14.15
C ASN A 72 56.04 16.47 12.97
N GLY A 73 56.07 17.05 11.76
CA GLY A 73 55.61 16.41 10.52
C GLY A 73 54.12 16.60 10.21
N LYS A 74 53.75 17.75 9.62
CA LYS A 74 52.38 18.01 9.14
C LYS A 74 51.97 16.94 8.13
N LYS A 75 50.98 16.10 8.45
CA LYS A 75 50.21 15.38 7.41
C LYS A 75 49.55 16.46 6.54
N ILE A 76 50.05 16.63 5.32
CA ILE A 76 49.49 17.59 4.36
C ILE A 76 48.09 17.08 4.02
N ARG A 77 47.07 17.80 4.50
CA ARG A 77 45.67 17.51 4.19
C ARG A 77 45.42 17.79 2.72
N GLY A 78 44.62 16.97 2.06
CA GLY A 78 44.31 17.18 0.66
C GLY A 78 43.28 18.28 0.43
N PRO A 79 42.97 18.58 -0.85
CA PRO A 79 42.14 19.72 -1.24
C PRO A 79 40.71 19.68 -0.72
N HIS A 80 40.20 18.49 -0.38
CA HIS A 80 38.81 18.24 -0.01
C HIS A 80 38.66 17.79 1.45
N TYR A 81 39.58 18.19 2.33
CA TYR A 81 39.53 17.83 3.74
C TYR A 81 38.29 18.38 4.46
N SER A 82 37.61 17.49 5.20
CA SER A 82 36.45 17.80 6.04
C SER A 82 36.55 17.01 7.35
N LYS A 83 36.59 17.71 8.48
CA LYS A 83 36.75 17.07 9.80
C LYS A 83 35.49 16.28 10.18
N ASP A 84 35.67 15.01 10.52
CA ASP A 84 34.59 14.11 10.98
C ASP A 84 34.12 14.49 12.40
N PRO A 85 32.83 14.75 12.62
CA PRO A 85 32.27 14.98 13.96
C PRO A 85 32.45 13.81 14.94
N HIS A 86 32.55 12.57 14.44
CA HIS A 86 32.67 11.38 15.28
C HIS A 86 34.12 10.90 15.47
N CYS A 87 35.09 11.59 14.85
CA CYS A 87 36.51 11.25 14.86
C CYS A 87 36.85 9.81 14.39
N ARG A 88 35.94 9.10 13.70
CA ARG A 88 36.14 7.70 13.26
C ARG A 88 36.82 7.62 11.88
N ARG A 89 36.72 8.69 11.08
CA ARG A 89 37.26 8.77 9.71
C ARG A 89 38.41 9.77 9.62
N THR A 90 39.24 9.61 8.58
CA THR A 90 40.47 10.40 8.38
C THR A 90 40.19 11.88 8.08
N GLY A 91 39.00 12.19 7.56
CA GLY A 91 38.60 13.51 7.10
C GLY A 91 39.00 13.83 5.66
N GLU A 92 39.73 12.93 4.99
CA GLU A 92 40.17 13.10 3.61
C GLU A 92 39.06 12.69 2.64
N ALA A 93 38.13 13.62 2.36
CA ALA A 93 36.97 13.34 1.52
C ALA A 93 37.35 13.10 0.05
N CYS A 94 36.50 12.37 -0.65
CA CYS A 94 36.66 12.14 -2.08
C CYS A 94 36.46 13.45 -2.87
N ASP A 95 37.01 13.50 -4.08
CA ASP A 95 36.67 14.54 -5.05
C ASP A 95 35.14 14.67 -5.18
N PRO A 96 34.58 15.90 -5.22
CA PRO A 96 33.14 16.12 -5.33
C PRO A 96 32.48 15.38 -6.50
N GLU A 97 33.18 15.11 -7.60
CA GLU A 97 32.63 14.32 -8.70
C GLU A 97 32.46 12.84 -8.33
N VAL A 98 33.48 12.23 -7.74
CA VAL A 98 33.46 10.84 -7.29
C VAL A 98 32.47 10.66 -6.13
N SER A 99 32.42 11.62 -5.22
CA SER A 99 31.46 11.66 -4.11
C SER A 99 30.00 11.60 -4.64
N LYS A 100 29.68 12.40 -5.67
CA LYS A 100 28.36 12.34 -6.33
C LYS A 100 28.08 10.98 -6.94
N GLN A 101 29.04 10.40 -7.66
CA GLN A 101 28.88 9.07 -8.27
C GLN A 101 28.60 7.99 -7.23
N ILE A 102 29.34 7.99 -6.12
CA ILE A 102 29.14 7.09 -5.00
C ILE A 102 27.73 7.26 -4.41
N THR A 103 27.27 8.49 -4.19
CA THR A 103 25.93 8.73 -3.64
C THR A 103 24.81 8.33 -4.61
N ASN A 104 24.97 8.57 -5.91
CA ASN A 104 23.99 8.23 -6.93
C ASN A 104 23.86 6.70 -7.09
N THR A 105 24.99 6.01 -7.24
CA THR A 105 25.00 4.54 -7.33
C THR A 105 24.40 3.88 -6.10
N MET A 106 24.64 4.45 -4.91
CA MET A 106 24.04 3.95 -3.68
C MET A 106 22.53 4.26 -3.59
N ALA A 107 22.10 5.43 -4.05
CA ALA A 107 20.69 5.77 -4.13
C ALA A 107 19.93 4.81 -5.07
N ASP A 108 20.52 4.47 -6.21
CA ASP A 108 19.97 3.50 -7.16
C ASP A 108 19.86 2.11 -6.52
N ALA A 109 20.89 1.65 -5.82
CA ALA A 109 20.88 0.37 -5.11
C ALA A 109 19.82 0.31 -4.00
N VAL A 110 19.65 1.40 -3.25
CA VAL A 110 18.61 1.51 -2.20
C VAL A 110 17.21 1.55 -2.83
N ALA A 111 17.06 2.23 -3.96
CA ALA A 111 15.79 2.23 -4.70
C ALA A 111 15.39 0.82 -5.12
N LEU A 112 16.34 0.00 -5.60
CA LEU A 112 16.15 -1.42 -5.98
C LEU A 112 15.69 -2.34 -4.84
N VAL A 113 16.04 -2.00 -3.60
CA VAL A 113 15.65 -2.77 -2.41
C VAL A 113 14.39 -2.21 -1.73
N SER A 114 13.95 -1.02 -2.13
CA SER A 114 12.88 -0.31 -1.45
C SER A 114 11.53 -1.04 -1.53
N LYS A 115 10.73 -0.88 -0.48
CA LYS A 115 9.33 -1.32 -0.38
C LYS A 115 8.49 -0.89 -1.59
N ILE A 116 8.88 0.23 -2.22
CA ILE A 116 8.20 0.83 -3.36
C ILE A 116 8.14 -0.16 -4.52
N ILE A 117 9.18 -0.96 -4.76
CA ILE A 117 9.21 -1.92 -5.88
C ILE A 117 8.17 -3.03 -5.73
N VAL A 118 7.94 -3.50 -4.50
CA VAL A 118 6.87 -4.49 -4.24
C VAL A 118 5.48 -3.90 -4.51
N LYS A 119 5.32 -2.58 -4.37
CA LYS A 119 4.08 -1.86 -4.65
C LYS A 119 4.00 -1.38 -6.10
N LEU A 120 5.14 -1.19 -6.77
CA LEU A 120 5.25 -0.78 -8.17
C LEU A 120 4.98 -1.99 -9.06
N ARG A 121 3.70 -2.18 -9.30
CA ARG A 121 3.18 -2.79 -10.50
C ARG A 121 3.32 -1.80 -11.67
N ALA A 122 3.24 -2.27 -12.91
CA ALA A 122 3.24 -1.40 -14.11
C ALA A 122 2.29 -0.21 -13.89
N GLN A 123 2.74 0.99 -14.26
CA GLN A 123 2.03 2.25 -14.02
C GLN A 123 0.56 2.12 -14.44
N GLY A 124 -0.37 2.14 -13.47
CA GLY A 124 -1.81 1.98 -13.68
C GLY A 124 -2.46 0.70 -13.12
N SER A 125 -1.69 -0.25 -12.58
CA SER A 125 -2.26 -1.37 -11.84
C SER A 125 -2.09 -1.15 -10.34
N GLY A 126 -3.17 -0.71 -9.69
CA GLY A 126 -3.22 -0.47 -8.25
C GLY A 126 -2.94 -1.73 -7.41
N CYS A 127 -3.23 -1.68 -6.11
CA CYS A 127 -3.30 -2.89 -5.27
C CYS A 127 -4.09 -3.96 -6.05
N PRO A 128 -3.66 -5.24 -6.13
CA PRO A 128 -4.54 -6.28 -6.62
C PRO A 128 -5.81 -6.24 -5.80
N GLU A 129 -6.86 -5.72 -6.42
CA GLU A 129 -8.17 -5.67 -5.82
C GLU A 129 -8.57 -7.12 -5.60
N ARG A 130 -9.02 -7.43 -4.39
CA ARG A 130 -9.68 -8.71 -4.17
C ARG A 130 -10.91 -8.68 -5.06
N GLU A 131 -11.07 -9.66 -5.94
CA GLU A 131 -12.28 -9.74 -6.74
C GLU A 131 -13.48 -9.72 -5.78
N PRO A 132 -14.41 -8.76 -5.94
CA PRO A 132 -15.64 -8.80 -5.17
C PRO A 132 -16.30 -10.15 -5.48
N PRO A 133 -16.83 -10.88 -4.48
CA PRO A 133 -17.39 -12.20 -4.70
C PRO A 133 -18.57 -12.23 -5.70
N ILE A 134 -19.06 -11.06 -6.09
CA ILE A 134 -20.29 -10.82 -6.83
C ILE A 134 -19.98 -9.74 -7.88
N ASP A 135 -20.41 -9.96 -9.13
CA ASP A 135 -20.26 -9.03 -10.25
C ASP A 135 -21.04 -7.72 -10.02
N ALA A 136 -20.59 -6.61 -10.62
CA ALA A 136 -21.14 -5.28 -10.38
C ALA A 136 -22.63 -5.17 -10.76
N ASP A 137 -23.02 -5.79 -11.87
CA ASP A 137 -24.40 -5.81 -12.33
C ASP A 137 -25.28 -6.63 -11.38
N THR A 138 -24.75 -7.75 -10.88
CA THR A 138 -25.45 -8.58 -9.88
C THR A 138 -25.60 -7.90 -8.52
N HIS A 139 -24.61 -7.12 -8.07
CA HIS A 139 -24.70 -6.36 -6.81
C HIS A 139 -25.74 -5.24 -6.91
N LYS A 140 -25.81 -4.53 -8.04
CA LYS A 140 -26.82 -3.49 -8.28
C LYS A 140 -28.23 -4.08 -8.35
N ALA A 141 -28.38 -5.22 -9.04
CA ALA A 141 -29.66 -5.93 -9.09
C ALA A 141 -30.11 -6.41 -7.69
N MET A 142 -29.16 -6.91 -6.89
CA MET A 142 -29.41 -7.34 -5.51
C MET A 142 -29.86 -6.17 -4.63
N MET A 143 -29.17 -5.03 -4.68
CA MET A 143 -29.56 -3.83 -3.92
C MET A 143 -30.93 -3.30 -4.35
N ALA A 144 -31.24 -3.29 -5.64
CA ALA A 144 -32.55 -2.89 -6.15
C ALA A 144 -33.67 -3.84 -5.70
N HIS A 145 -33.38 -5.14 -5.67
CA HIS A 145 -34.33 -6.15 -5.17
C HIS A 145 -34.62 -5.95 -3.68
N TYR A 146 -33.58 -5.76 -2.85
CA TYR A 146 -33.76 -5.53 -1.41
C TYR A 146 -34.49 -4.22 -1.11
N PHE A 147 -34.20 -3.16 -1.84
CA PHE A 147 -34.90 -1.88 -1.70
C PHE A 147 -36.39 -2.01 -2.04
N LYS A 148 -36.71 -2.64 -3.18
CA LYS A 148 -38.09 -2.90 -3.59
C LYS A 148 -38.84 -3.79 -2.58
N GLN A 149 -38.16 -4.79 -2.03
CA GLN A 149 -38.74 -5.66 -1.00
C GLN A 149 -38.98 -4.91 0.31
N GLN A 150 -38.06 -4.03 0.73
CA GLN A 150 -38.24 -3.16 1.90
C GLN A 150 -39.40 -2.20 1.72
N GLU A 151 -39.55 -1.57 0.56
CA GLU A 151 -40.68 -0.69 0.27
C GLU A 151 -42.00 -1.46 0.29
N GLN A 152 -42.04 -2.67 -0.29
CA GLN A 152 -43.23 -3.52 -0.24
C GLN A 152 -43.56 -3.93 1.20
N LEU A 153 -42.58 -4.36 1.99
CA LEU A 153 -42.78 -4.71 3.39
C LEU A 153 -43.24 -3.52 4.22
N LYS A 154 -42.65 -2.35 4.00
CA LYS A 154 -43.05 -1.10 4.66
C LYS A 154 -44.47 -0.70 4.28
N ARG A 155 -44.80 -0.77 3.00
CA ARG A 155 -46.16 -0.49 2.50
C ARG A 155 -47.18 -1.48 3.05
N MET A 156 -46.86 -2.77 3.11
CA MET A 156 -47.75 -3.78 3.72
C MET A 156 -47.90 -3.58 5.23
N ALA A 157 -46.90 -3.04 5.91
CA ALA A 157 -46.99 -2.70 7.33
C ALA A 157 -47.77 -1.40 7.59
N GLU A 158 -47.74 -0.46 6.65
CA GLU A 158 -48.48 0.81 6.69
C GLU A 158 -49.93 0.69 6.19
N ASP A 159 -50.24 -0.33 5.37
CA ASP A 159 -51.62 -0.72 5.05
C ASP A 159 -52.24 -1.37 6.30
N GLU A 160 -52.59 -0.53 7.28
CA GLU A 160 -53.53 -0.89 8.35
C GLU A 160 -54.85 -1.30 7.68
N ASP A 161 -55.34 -2.52 7.97
CA ASP A 161 -56.45 -3.29 7.36
C ASP A 161 -57.83 -2.58 7.24
N ASP A 162 -57.90 -1.26 7.34
CA ASP A 162 -59.11 -0.44 7.28
C ASP A 162 -59.63 -0.22 5.85
N ALA A 163 -58.86 -0.60 4.83
CA ALA A 163 -59.32 -0.60 3.43
C ALA A 163 -60.54 -1.53 3.23
N TYR A 164 -60.66 -2.59 4.04
CA TYR A 164 -61.84 -3.46 4.09
C TYR A 164 -63.10 -2.71 4.56
N MET A 165 -62.98 -1.78 5.51
CA MET A 165 -64.11 -1.10 6.16
C MET A 165 -64.82 -0.08 5.26
N ASN A 166 -64.14 0.47 4.27
CA ASN A 166 -64.69 1.48 3.36
C ASN A 166 -64.90 0.98 1.91
N ALA A 167 -64.64 -0.30 1.64
CA ALA A 167 -64.75 -0.83 0.30
C ALA A 167 -66.21 -0.97 -0.16
N GLN A 168 -66.47 -0.67 -1.44
CA GLN A 168 -67.83 -0.72 -2.02
C GLN A 168 -68.47 -2.11 -1.97
N TRP A 169 -67.67 -3.17 -1.94
CA TRP A 169 -68.14 -4.55 -1.84
C TRP A 169 -68.56 -4.94 -0.41
N ALA A 170 -68.04 -4.26 0.62
CA ALA A 170 -68.42 -4.46 2.01
C ALA A 170 -69.63 -3.60 2.43
N ASN A 171 -70.16 -2.76 1.52
CA ASN A 171 -71.31 -1.92 1.79
C ASN A 171 -72.63 -2.72 1.65
N PRO A 172 -73.32 -3.06 2.76
CA PRO A 172 -74.55 -3.87 2.72
C PRO A 172 -75.74 -3.15 2.05
N LYS A 173 -75.61 -1.85 1.76
CA LYS A 173 -76.64 -1.03 1.11
C LYS A 173 -76.35 -0.77 -0.37
N ALA A 174 -75.24 -1.27 -0.92
CA ALA A 174 -74.82 -1.01 -2.30
C ALA A 174 -75.89 -1.39 -3.35
N LEU A 175 -76.46 -2.60 -3.24
CA LEU A 175 -77.54 -3.06 -4.12
C LEU A 175 -78.79 -2.18 -4.00
N LYS A 176 -79.13 -1.77 -2.77
CA LYS A 176 -80.27 -0.89 -2.50
C LYS A 176 -80.08 0.47 -3.17
N SER A 177 -78.90 1.08 -3.05
CA SER A 177 -78.61 2.37 -3.71
C SER A 177 -78.64 2.27 -5.24
N GLN A 178 -78.23 1.13 -5.79
CA GLN A 178 -78.25 0.90 -7.25
C GLN A 178 -79.67 0.73 -7.78
N LEU A 179 -80.55 0.06 -7.02
CA LEU A 179 -81.96 -0.13 -7.39
C LEU A 179 -82.80 1.15 -7.23
N HIS A 180 -82.47 2.01 -6.26
CA HIS A 180 -83.17 3.28 -6.02
C HIS A 180 -82.60 4.46 -6.84
N GLY A 181 -81.71 4.19 -7.81
CA GLY A 181 -81.18 5.20 -8.72
C GLY A 181 -80.23 6.24 -8.10
N MET A 182 -79.70 5.97 -6.89
CA MET A 182 -78.84 6.90 -6.14
C MET A 182 -77.34 6.68 -6.40
N ALA A 183 -76.96 5.88 -7.40
CA ALA A 183 -75.57 5.67 -7.79
C ALA A 183 -75.07 6.82 -8.69
N ALA A 184 -73.89 7.37 -8.38
CA ALA A 184 -73.36 8.62 -8.94
C ALA A 184 -73.08 8.65 -10.46
N ASN A 185 -73.37 7.59 -11.21
CA ASN A 185 -73.07 7.48 -12.66
C ASN A 185 -74.30 7.04 -13.47
N MET A 186 -75.40 7.79 -13.42
CA MET A 186 -76.50 7.64 -14.37
C MET A 186 -76.38 8.74 -15.44
N HIS A 187 -75.77 8.41 -16.58
CA HIS A 187 -75.80 9.27 -17.77
C HIS A 187 -77.09 9.00 -18.55
N PHE A 188 -78.01 9.96 -18.55
CA PHE A 188 -79.13 9.97 -19.49
C PHE A 188 -78.65 10.62 -20.80
N LYS A 189 -78.94 9.97 -21.94
CA LYS A 189 -78.81 10.57 -23.27
C LYS A 189 -79.95 11.53 -23.55
#